data_AF-A0A1Q3FH98-F1
#
_entry.id   AF-A0A1Q3FH98-F1
#
_cell.length_a   1.000
_cell.length_b   1.000
_cell.length_c   1.000
_cell.angle_alpha   90.00
_cell.angle_beta   90.00
_cell.angle_gamma   90.00
#
_symmetry.space_group_name_H-M   'P 1'
#
loop_
_entity.id
_entity.type
_entity.pdbx_description
1 polymer ?
#
loop_
_entity_poly.entity_id
_entity_poly.type
_entity_poly.pdbx_seq_one_letter_code
_entity_poly.pdbx_strand_id
1 'polypeptide(L)'
;MASCPHTIGVEFGTRIIEVDKQKIKLQIWDTAGQERFRAVTRSYYRGAAGALMVYDITRRSTYNHLSSWLTDTRNLTNPSTVIFLIGNKSDLESTREVTYEEAKKFADENGLMFAEASAMTGQNVEEAFLETARKIYQSIQDGRLDLNSSESGVQHKPAQPGRTSLTSDAQNNKDNCSC
;
A
#
# COMPACT_ATOMS: atom_id res chain seq x y z
N MET A 1 -3.61 27.00 -4.28
CA MET A 1 -2.95 25.72 -4.57
C MET A 1 -2.22 25.28 -3.31
N ALA A 2 -2.66 24.19 -2.68
CA ALA A 2 -1.99 23.70 -1.49
C ALA A 2 -0.59 23.20 -1.89
N SER A 3 0.45 23.88 -1.40
CA SER A 3 1.83 23.42 -1.47
C SER A 3 1.94 22.16 -0.61
N CYS A 4 1.74 20.99 -1.19
CA CYS A 4 2.04 19.72 -0.54
C CYS A 4 3.58 19.62 -0.44
N PRO A 5 4.17 19.71 0.77
CA PRO A 5 5.61 19.62 0.92
C PRO A 5 6.09 18.25 0.43
N HIS A 6 7.29 18.20 -0.13
CA HIS A 6 7.89 16.91 -0.52
C HIS A 6 8.06 16.02 0.71
N THR A 7 7.62 14.76 0.62
CA THR A 7 7.86 13.76 1.66
C THR A 7 9.37 13.60 1.88
N ILE A 8 9.81 13.78 3.13
CA ILE A 8 11.20 13.54 3.55
C ILE A 8 11.20 12.21 4.32
N GLY A 9 11.80 11.18 3.73
CA GLY A 9 11.79 9.84 4.31
C GLY A 9 10.52 9.06 3.96
N VAL A 10 9.74 8.66 4.97
CA VAL A 10 8.53 7.83 4.83
C VAL A 10 7.46 8.28 5.81
N GLU A 11 6.21 8.34 5.35
CA GLU A 11 5.03 8.56 6.18
C GLU A 11 4.19 7.28 6.28
N PHE A 12 3.53 7.07 7.42
CA PHE A 12 2.76 5.87 7.70
C PHE A 12 1.27 6.21 7.91
N GLY A 13 0.40 5.54 7.15
CA GLY A 13 -1.05 5.63 7.26
C GLY A 13 -1.70 4.27 7.44
N THR A 14 -2.91 4.25 8.02
CA THR A 14 -3.73 3.02 8.06
C THR A 14 -5.15 3.29 7.61
N ARG A 15 -5.71 2.39 6.81
CA ARG A 15 -7.12 2.43 6.39
C ARG A 15 -7.71 1.03 6.49
N ILE A 16 -8.92 0.91 7.01
CA ILE A 16 -9.67 -0.35 7.00
C ILE A 16 -10.59 -0.32 5.79
N ILE A 17 -10.52 -1.36 4.97
CA ILE A 17 -11.40 -1.56 3.82
C ILE A 17 -12.11 -2.91 3.96
N GLU A 18 -13.20 -3.10 3.22
CA GLU A 18 -13.93 -4.36 3.16
C GLU A 18 -13.78 -4.97 1.77
N VAL A 19 -13.24 -6.19 1.70
CA VAL A 19 -13.06 -6.96 0.47
C VAL A 19 -13.70 -8.32 0.70
N ASP A 20 -14.65 -8.72 -0.14
CA ASP A 20 -15.34 -10.02 -0.05
C ASP A 20 -15.90 -10.32 1.36
N LYS A 21 -16.50 -9.31 2.01
CA LYS A 21 -17.02 -9.34 3.39
C LYS A 21 -15.97 -9.52 4.49
N GLN A 22 -14.68 -9.47 4.13
CA GLN A 22 -13.58 -9.47 5.06
C GLN A 22 -13.05 -8.06 5.28
N LYS A 23 -12.93 -7.65 6.54
CA LYS A 23 -12.30 -6.38 6.90
C LYS A 23 -10.78 -6.52 6.86
N ILE A 24 -10.15 -5.81 5.94
CA ILE A 24 -8.70 -5.80 5.75
C ILE A 24 -8.16 -4.45 6.24
N LYS A 25 -7.19 -4.48 7.14
CA LYS A 25 -6.46 -3.28 7.57
C LYS A 25 -5.25 -3.07 6.68
N LEU A 26 -5.31 -2.05 5.81
CA LEU A 26 -4.17 -1.60 5.03
C LEU A 26 -3.21 -0.80 5.91
N GLN A 27 -1.94 -1.13 5.80
CA GLN A 27 -0.81 -0.37 6.33
C GLN A 27 -0.08 0.22 5.14
N ILE A 28 -0.16 1.54 4.99
CA ILE A 28 0.31 2.25 3.82
C ILE A 28 1.56 3.02 4.22
N TRP A 29 2.64 2.82 3.47
CA TRP A 29 3.90 3.52 3.62
C TRP A 29 4.04 4.47 2.44
N ASP A 30 3.84 5.78 2.65
CA ASP A 30 4.12 6.79 1.63
C ASP A 30 5.62 7.09 1.62
N THR A 31 6.26 6.84 0.49
CA THR A 31 7.71 6.90 0.35
C THR A 31 8.14 8.14 -0.41
N ALA A 32 9.21 8.80 0.02
CA ALA A 32 9.80 9.90 -0.73
C ALA A 32 10.20 9.46 -2.16
N GLY A 33 9.58 10.07 -3.17
CA GLY A 33 9.84 9.78 -4.59
C GLY A 33 11.10 10.44 -5.17
N GLN A 34 11.84 11.23 -4.38
CA GLN A 34 13.11 11.80 -4.82
C GLN A 34 14.22 10.75 -4.74
N GLU A 35 15.00 10.64 -5.81
CA GLU A 35 16.14 9.73 -5.92
C GLU A 35 17.16 9.85 -4.77
N ARG A 36 17.33 11.05 -4.21
CA ARG A 36 18.22 11.30 -3.05
C ARG A 36 17.79 10.55 -1.79
N PHE A 37 16.53 10.12 -1.70
CA PHE A 37 15.98 9.34 -0.60
C PHE A 37 15.75 7.86 -0.96
N ARG A 38 16.19 7.39 -2.15
CA ARG A 38 16.07 5.98 -2.55
C ARG A 38 16.67 5.02 -1.52
N ALA A 39 17.80 5.37 -0.90
CA ALA A 39 18.41 4.51 0.13
C ALA A 39 17.51 4.31 1.36
N VAL A 40 16.76 5.35 1.76
CA VAL A 40 15.86 5.34 2.92
C VAL A 40 14.59 4.54 2.63
N THR A 41 14.12 4.54 1.39
CA THR A 41 12.87 3.88 1.00
C THR A 41 13.03 2.38 0.82
N ARG A 42 14.23 1.89 0.46
CA ARG A 42 14.50 0.45 0.26
C ARG A 42 14.19 -0.44 1.47
N SER A 43 14.36 0.04 2.71
CA SER A 43 14.08 -0.77 3.91
C SER A 43 12.59 -1.09 4.08
N TYR A 44 11.70 -0.30 3.47
CA TYR A 44 10.24 -0.45 3.60
C TYR A 44 9.63 -1.36 2.53
N TYR A 45 10.43 -1.78 1.55
CA TYR A 45 9.99 -2.69 0.49
C TYR A 45 9.98 -4.13 1.01
N ARG A 46 10.87 -4.46 1.96
CA ARG A 46 10.96 -5.79 2.53
C ARG A 46 9.67 -6.10 3.30
N GLY A 47 8.97 -7.15 2.89
CA GLY A 47 7.70 -7.53 3.48
C GLY A 47 6.53 -6.66 3.01
N ALA A 48 6.57 -6.05 1.83
CA ALA A 48 5.39 -5.45 1.22
C ALA A 48 4.61 -6.50 0.40
N ALA A 49 3.31 -6.67 0.73
CA ALA A 49 2.42 -7.55 -0.02
C ALA A 49 1.98 -6.95 -1.37
N GLY A 50 1.99 -5.61 -1.47
CA GLY A 50 1.77 -4.90 -2.72
C GLY A 50 2.42 -3.53 -2.75
N ALA A 51 2.57 -2.99 -3.96
CA ALA A 51 3.19 -1.71 -4.23
C ALA A 51 2.38 -0.91 -5.26
N LEU A 52 2.11 0.36 -4.96
CA LEU A 52 1.54 1.31 -5.92
C LEU A 52 2.70 2.11 -6.53
N MET A 53 2.92 1.92 -7.83
CA MET A 53 3.95 2.64 -8.57
C MET A 53 3.30 3.77 -9.33
N VAL A 54 3.64 5.01 -9.00
CA VAL A 54 2.93 6.19 -9.51
C VAL A 54 3.86 7.01 -10.42
N TYR A 55 3.38 7.38 -11.60
CA TYR A 55 3.99 8.40 -12.45
C TYR A 55 3.00 9.53 -12.71
N ASP A 56 3.49 10.64 -13.28
CA ASP A 56 2.71 11.80 -13.63
C ASP A 56 2.51 11.83 -15.15
N ILE A 57 1.26 11.80 -15.62
CA ILE A 57 0.97 11.75 -17.07
C ILE A 57 1.44 12.99 -17.81
N THR A 58 1.66 14.11 -17.11
CA THR A 58 2.12 15.39 -17.66
C THR A 58 3.63 15.54 -17.62
N ARG A 59 4.38 14.55 -17.09
CA ARG A 59 5.84 14.61 -17.00
C ARG A 59 6.47 13.29 -17.42
N ARG A 60 6.92 13.22 -18.68
CA ARG A 60 7.59 12.06 -19.30
C ARG A 60 8.76 11.52 -18.49
N SER A 61 9.53 12.40 -17.85
CA SER A 61 10.68 11.98 -17.04
C SER A 61 10.29 11.03 -15.89
N THR A 62 9.11 11.20 -15.31
CA THR A 62 8.61 10.30 -14.24
C THR A 62 8.29 8.91 -14.77
N TYR A 63 7.73 8.83 -15.98
CA TYR A 63 7.46 7.57 -16.69
C TYR A 63 8.75 6.84 -17.07
N ASN A 64 9.76 7.56 -17.57
CA ASN A 64 11.05 6.95 -17.97
C ASN A 64 11.78 6.26 -16.79
N HIS A 65 11.53 6.71 -15.56
CA HIS A 65 12.11 6.08 -14.36
C HIS A 65 11.38 4.81 -13.90
N LEU A 66 10.20 4.50 -14.43
CA LEU A 66 9.40 3.34 -14.02
C LEU A 66 10.17 2.02 -14.15
N SER A 67 10.94 1.84 -15.23
CA SER A 67 11.74 0.61 -15.42
C SER A 67 12.76 0.40 -14.30
N SER A 68 13.40 1.47 -13.83
CA SER A 68 14.33 1.41 -12.70
C SER A 68 13.61 1.14 -11.39
N TRP A 69 12.48 1.80 -11.15
CA TRP A 69 11.66 1.56 -9.96
C TRP A 69 11.09 0.14 -9.91
N LEU A 70 10.67 -0.40 -11.05
CA LEU A 70 10.16 -1.76 -11.17
C LEU A 70 11.25 -2.78 -10.89
N THR A 71 12.45 -2.56 -11.42
CA THR A 71 13.61 -3.42 -11.15
C THR A 71 13.95 -3.42 -9.67
N ASP A 72 14.04 -2.24 -9.04
CA ASP A 72 14.29 -2.13 -7.60
C ASP A 72 13.17 -2.79 -6.78
N THR A 73 11.91 -2.59 -7.16
CA THR A 73 10.75 -3.20 -6.47
C THR A 73 10.87 -4.71 -6.49
N ARG A 74 11.02 -5.32 -7.67
CA ARG A 74 11.13 -6.78 -7.81
C ARG A 74 12.33 -7.39 -7.08
N ASN A 75 13.43 -6.66 -6.98
CA ASN A 75 14.64 -7.13 -6.30
C ASN A 75 14.53 -7.05 -4.77
N LEU A 76 13.65 -6.19 -4.24
CA LEU A 76 13.52 -5.91 -2.81
C LEU A 76 12.24 -6.49 -2.19
N THR A 77 11.26 -6.86 -3.01
CA THR A 77 9.99 -7.46 -2.58
C THR A 77 9.93 -8.96 -2.89
N ASN A 78 8.87 -9.62 -2.41
CA ASN A 78 8.61 -11.01 -2.75
C ASN A 78 8.18 -11.13 -4.24
N PRO A 79 8.52 -12.21 -4.96
CA PRO A 79 8.00 -12.45 -6.31
C PRO A 79 6.46 -12.44 -6.42
N SER A 80 5.76 -12.76 -5.34
CA SER A 80 4.29 -12.73 -5.25
C SER A 80 3.73 -11.34 -4.91
N THR A 81 4.57 -10.31 -4.76
CA THR A 81 4.13 -8.95 -4.46
C THR A 81 3.32 -8.39 -5.64
N VAL A 82 2.14 -7.87 -5.33
CA VAL A 82 1.22 -7.30 -6.31
C VAL A 82 1.65 -5.86 -6.63
N ILE A 83 1.96 -5.56 -7.88
CA ILE A 83 2.38 -4.22 -8.30
C ILE A 83 1.29 -3.58 -9.17
N PHE A 84 0.86 -2.38 -8.79
CA PHE A 84 -0.12 -1.58 -9.53
C PHE A 84 0.55 -0.30 -10.06
N LEU A 85 0.60 -0.15 -11.38
CA LEU A 85 1.03 1.07 -12.05
C LEU A 85 -0.12 2.11 -12.13
N ILE A 86 0.13 3.32 -11.68
CA ILE A 86 -0.85 4.41 -11.65
C ILE A 86 -0.31 5.62 -12.43
N GLY A 87 -1.03 6.00 -13.49
CA GLY A 87 -0.84 7.29 -14.16
C GLY A 87 -1.62 8.37 -13.44
N ASN A 88 -0.97 9.17 -12.59
CA ASN A 88 -1.62 10.21 -11.81
C ASN A 88 -1.74 11.53 -12.59
N LYS A 89 -2.64 12.40 -12.12
CA LYS A 89 -3.02 13.69 -12.72
C LYS A 89 -3.80 13.56 -14.03
N SER A 90 -4.66 12.55 -14.13
CA SER A 90 -5.57 12.36 -15.28
C SER A 90 -6.49 13.56 -15.56
N ASP A 91 -6.67 14.44 -14.57
CA ASP A 91 -7.38 15.72 -14.73
C ASP A 91 -6.65 16.71 -15.66
N LEU A 92 -5.34 16.55 -15.88
CA LEU A 92 -4.52 17.43 -16.71
C LEU A 92 -4.28 16.89 -18.13
N GLU A 93 -5.34 16.34 -18.75
CA GLU A 93 -5.32 15.71 -20.07
C GLU A 93 -4.72 16.62 -21.16
N SER A 94 -4.99 17.93 -21.11
CA SER A 94 -4.52 18.89 -22.11
C SER A 94 -3.00 19.04 -22.17
N THR A 95 -2.30 18.66 -21.10
CA THR A 95 -0.83 18.73 -20.99
C THR A 95 -0.22 17.34 -20.90
N ARG A 96 -0.94 16.30 -21.35
CA ARG A 96 -0.47 14.92 -21.32
C ARG A 96 0.79 14.78 -22.16
N GLU A 97 1.83 14.24 -21.54
CA GLU A 97 3.05 13.84 -22.22
C GLU A 97 3.11 12.33 -22.45
N VAL A 98 2.41 11.51 -21.65
CA VAL A 98 2.41 10.04 -21.72
C VAL A 98 1.03 9.52 -22.09
N THR A 99 0.89 8.76 -23.18
CA THR A 99 -0.40 8.22 -23.61
C THR A 99 -0.87 7.07 -22.71
N TYR A 100 -2.18 6.83 -22.70
CA TYR A 100 -2.74 5.69 -21.97
C TYR A 100 -2.24 4.37 -22.56
N GLU A 101 -2.15 4.28 -23.89
CA GLU A 101 -1.77 3.06 -24.61
C GLU A 101 -0.33 2.65 -24.33
N GLU A 102 0.61 3.60 -24.30
CA GLU A 102 2.01 3.27 -24.04
C GLU A 102 2.23 2.80 -22.60
N ALA A 103 1.57 3.44 -21.63
CA ALA A 103 1.67 3.05 -20.23
C ALA A 103 0.96 1.72 -19.95
N LYS A 104 -0.20 1.50 -20.59
CA LYS A 104 -0.89 0.22 -20.54
C LYS A 104 -0.05 -0.91 -21.13
N LYS A 105 0.54 -0.68 -22.30
CA LYS A 105 1.46 -1.64 -22.92
C LYS A 105 2.63 -1.98 -21.99
N PHE A 106 3.25 -0.97 -21.37
CA PHE A 106 4.32 -1.19 -20.40
C PHE A 106 3.86 -2.04 -19.21
N ALA A 107 2.65 -1.79 -18.69
CA ALA A 107 2.08 -2.59 -17.61
C ALA A 107 1.82 -4.04 -18.02
N ASP A 108 1.19 -4.25 -19.18
CA ASP A 108 0.85 -5.58 -19.70
C ASP A 108 2.12 -6.41 -19.97
N GLU A 109 3.14 -5.83 -20.60
CA GLU A 109 4.44 -6.48 -20.87
C GLU A 109 5.17 -6.88 -19.58
N ASN A 110 4.92 -6.15 -18.49
CA ASN A 110 5.52 -6.42 -17.19
C ASN A 110 4.56 -7.15 -16.23
N GLY A 111 3.35 -7.53 -16.64
CA GLY A 111 2.38 -8.19 -15.75
C GLY A 111 1.97 -7.33 -14.55
N LEU A 112 1.86 -6.02 -14.72
CA LEU A 112 1.41 -5.07 -13.70
C LEU A 112 -0.09 -4.77 -13.90
N MET A 113 -0.79 -4.42 -12.81
CA MET A 113 -2.11 -3.78 -12.96
C MET A 113 -1.93 -2.34 -13.40
N PHE A 114 -2.90 -1.77 -14.11
CA PHE A 114 -2.81 -0.39 -14.62
C PHE A 114 -4.15 0.35 -14.57
N ALA A 115 -4.07 1.61 -14.15
CA ALA A 115 -5.16 2.58 -14.16
C ALA A 115 -4.60 4.00 -14.15
N GLU A 116 -5.38 4.94 -14.64
CA GLU A 116 -5.10 6.36 -14.44
C GLU A 116 -5.96 6.90 -13.30
N ALA A 117 -5.41 7.83 -12.54
CA ALA A 117 -6.07 8.41 -11.38
C ALA A 117 -5.82 9.92 -11.31
N SER A 118 -6.67 10.60 -10.56
CA SER A 118 -6.48 12.01 -10.23
C SER A 118 -6.62 12.18 -8.73
N ALA A 119 -5.49 12.41 -8.07
CA ALA A 119 -5.48 12.79 -6.66
C ALA A 119 -6.21 14.12 -6.39
N MET A 120 -6.33 14.99 -7.41
CA MET A 120 -7.03 16.27 -7.30
C MET A 120 -8.55 16.10 -7.27
N THR A 121 -9.09 15.21 -8.10
CA THR A 121 -10.55 14.96 -8.19
C THR A 121 -11.01 13.77 -7.35
N GLY A 122 -10.09 12.91 -6.93
CA GLY A 122 -10.37 11.63 -6.26
C GLY A 122 -10.66 10.48 -7.24
N GLN A 123 -10.69 10.74 -8.55
CA GLN A 123 -10.98 9.71 -9.56
C GLN A 123 -9.98 8.55 -9.47
N ASN A 124 -10.50 7.32 -9.39
CA ASN A 124 -9.77 6.06 -9.34
C ASN A 124 -8.75 5.90 -8.20
N VAL A 125 -8.68 6.85 -7.26
CA VAL A 125 -7.76 6.77 -6.12
C VAL A 125 -8.19 5.62 -5.20
N GLU A 126 -9.44 5.62 -4.75
CA GLU A 126 -9.96 4.56 -3.87
C GLU A 126 -9.97 3.19 -4.56
N GLU A 127 -10.38 3.16 -5.84
CA GLU A 127 -10.41 1.92 -6.63
C GLU A 127 -9.01 1.30 -6.75
N ALA A 128 -7.96 2.09 -6.95
CA ALA A 128 -6.59 1.57 -7.03
C ALA A 128 -6.16 0.84 -5.74
N PHE A 129 -6.52 1.39 -4.56
CA PHE A 129 -6.25 0.71 -3.29
C PHE A 129 -7.10 -0.55 -3.11
N LEU A 130 -8.38 -0.50 -3.47
CA LEU A 130 -9.30 -1.63 -3.35
C LEU A 130 -8.92 -2.79 -4.27
N GLU A 131 -8.63 -2.52 -5.54
CA GLU A 131 -8.20 -3.54 -6.51
C GLU A 131 -6.87 -4.18 -6.10
N THR A 132 -5.91 -3.37 -5.62
CA THR A 132 -4.65 -3.91 -5.09
C THR A 132 -4.89 -4.85 -3.93
N ALA A 133 -5.71 -4.44 -2.96
CA ALA A 133 -6.03 -5.26 -1.80
C ALA A 133 -6.79 -6.54 -2.17
N ARG A 134 -7.74 -6.45 -3.10
CA ARG A 134 -8.47 -7.60 -3.64
C ARG A 134 -7.53 -8.59 -4.30
N LYS A 135 -6.58 -8.11 -5.10
CA LYS A 135 -5.61 -8.97 -5.77
C LYS A 135 -4.66 -9.65 -4.78
N ILE A 136 -4.20 -8.93 -3.76
CA ILE A 136 -3.40 -9.51 -2.67
C ILE A 136 -4.20 -10.58 -1.94
N TYR A 137 -5.47 -10.30 -1.62
CA TYR A 137 -6.36 -11.24 -0.94
C TYR A 137 -6.58 -12.52 -1.76
N GLN A 138 -6.80 -12.40 -3.07
CA GLN A 138 -6.87 -13.55 -3.98
C GLN A 138 -5.56 -14.34 -4.01
N SER A 139 -4.40 -13.68 -4.05
CA SER A 139 -3.10 -14.36 -4.00
C SER A 139 -2.88 -15.14 -2.71
N ILE A 140 -3.46 -14.71 -1.60
CA ILE A 140 -3.48 -15.46 -0.33
C ILE A 140 -4.39 -16.68 -0.45
N GLN A 141 -5.61 -16.51 -0.97
CA GLN A 141 -6.57 -17.61 -1.15
C GLN A 141 -6.02 -18.70 -2.08
N ASP A 142 -5.30 -18.31 -3.12
CA ASP A 142 -4.64 -19.20 -4.07
C ASP A 142 -3.38 -19.88 -3.48
N GLY A 143 -2.97 -19.53 -2.25
CA GLY A 143 -1.78 -20.06 -1.59
C GLY A 143 -0.45 -19.55 -2.17
N ARG A 144 -0.46 -18.51 -3.02
CA ARG A 144 0.75 -17.88 -3.58
C ARG A 144 1.44 -16.94 -2.58
N LEU A 145 0.69 -16.44 -1.60
CA LEU A 145 1.20 -15.66 -0.47
C LEU A 145 0.94 -16.43 0.83
N ASP A 146 2.01 -16.85 1.49
CA ASP A 146 1.92 -17.55 2.77
C ASP A 146 1.77 -16.56 3.93
N LEU A 147 0.64 -16.67 4.64
CA LEU A 147 0.31 -15.84 5.81
C LEU A 147 1.24 -16.07 7.01
N ASN A 148 1.96 -17.20 7.05
CA ASN A 148 2.86 -17.54 8.15
C ASN A 148 4.31 -17.10 7.88
N SER A 149 4.63 -16.67 6.66
CA SER A 149 5.94 -16.12 6.34
C SER A 149 6.06 -14.70 6.88
N SER A 150 7.08 -14.46 7.71
CA SER A 150 7.43 -13.12 8.23
C SER A 150 7.80 -12.12 7.13
N GLU A 151 8.03 -12.59 5.90
CA GLU A 151 8.39 -11.79 4.74
C GLU A 151 7.21 -11.53 3.78
N SER A 152 6.01 -12.02 4.08
CA SER A 152 4.83 -11.89 3.23
C SER A 152 4.16 -10.51 3.26
N GLY A 153 4.40 -9.74 4.33
CA GLY A 153 3.72 -8.46 4.55
C GLY A 153 2.27 -8.54 4.98
N VAL A 154 1.77 -9.74 5.25
CA VAL A 154 0.39 -9.98 5.66
C VAL A 154 0.38 -10.59 7.05
N GLN A 155 -0.48 -10.08 7.93
CA GLN A 155 -0.63 -10.61 9.28
C GLN A 155 -2.07 -11.03 9.52
N HIS A 156 -2.26 -12.30 9.87
CA HIS A 156 -3.54 -12.75 10.41
C HIS A 156 -3.60 -12.39 11.90
N LYS A 157 -4.31 -11.33 12.26
CA LYS A 157 -4.69 -11.12 13.67
C LYS A 157 -5.89 -12.02 13.95
N PRO A 158 -5.75 -13.10 14.75
CA PRO A 158 -6.93 -13.78 15.27
C PRO A 158 -7.75 -12.74 16.05
N ALA A 159 -9.06 -12.72 15.81
CA ALA A 159 -9.96 -11.93 16.64
C ALA A 159 -9.72 -12.34 18.10
N GLN A 160 -9.20 -11.42 18.92
CA GLN A 160 -9.08 -11.70 20.35
C GLN A 160 -10.50 -12.00 20.85
N PRO A 161 -10.76 -13.15 21.49
CA PRO A 161 -11.99 -13.31 22.25
C PRO A 161 -12.03 -12.18 23.26
N GLY A 162 -13.15 -11.45 23.25
CA GLY A 162 -13.31 -10.19 23.98
C GLY A 162 -12.80 -10.31 25.41
N ARG A 163 -11.95 -9.35 25.82
CA ARG A 163 -11.75 -9.06 27.23
C ARG A 163 -13.12 -8.75 27.82
N THR A 164 -13.71 -9.72 28.52
CA THR A 164 -14.77 -9.47 29.49
C THR A 164 -14.24 -8.39 30.43
N SER A 165 -14.86 -7.22 30.40
CA SER A 165 -14.67 -6.19 31.41
C SER A 165 -15.07 -6.78 32.75
N LEU A 166 -14.09 -7.18 33.56
CA LEU A 166 -14.30 -7.38 34.98
C LEU A 166 -14.53 -5.99 35.58
N THR A 167 -15.80 -5.63 35.70
CA THR A 167 -16.28 -4.64 36.66
C THR A 167 -15.98 -5.21 38.05
N SER A 168 -14.87 -4.80 38.65
CA SER A 168 -14.67 -4.95 40.10
C SER A 168 -15.05 -3.63 40.74
N ASP A 169 -16.35 -3.48 40.98
CA ASP A 169 -16.88 -2.53 41.94
C ASP A 169 -16.26 -2.81 43.31
N ALA A 170 -15.88 -1.72 43.96
CA ALA A 170 -15.33 -1.70 45.30
C ALA A 170 -16.35 -2.23 46.31
N GLN A 171 -15.97 -3.24 47.09
CA GLN A 171 -16.57 -3.51 48.38
C GLN A 171 -15.56 -4.18 49.32
N ASN A 172 -14.86 -3.30 50.04
CA ASN A 172 -14.78 -3.29 51.50
C ASN A 172 -14.83 -4.66 52.20
N ASN A 173 -13.68 -5.19 52.63
CA ASN A 173 -13.60 -5.68 54.01
C ASN A 173 -12.17 -5.63 54.56
N LYS A 174 -12.09 -5.14 55.80
CA LYS A 174 -10.93 -5.18 56.69
C LYS A 174 -10.60 -6.64 57.04
N ASP A 175 -9.31 -6.88 57.30
CA ASP A 175 -8.76 -7.65 58.44
C ASP A 175 -7.39 -8.19 58.00
N ASN A 176 -6.32 -7.47 58.34
CA ASN A 176 -5.49 -7.62 59.54
C ASN A 176 -4.29 -8.54 59.29
N CYS A 177 -3.13 -7.96 59.51
CA CYS A 177 -1.79 -8.49 59.27
C CYS A 177 -1.38 -9.47 60.39
N SER A 178 -0.64 -10.53 60.05
CA SER A 178 0.44 -11.15 60.86
C SER A 178 0.65 -12.63 60.52
N CYS A 179 1.78 -12.96 59.89
CA CYS A 179 2.87 -13.80 60.41
C CYS A 179 3.86 -14.11 59.28
#